data_AF-A0AAV6CH32-F1
#
_entry.id   AF-A0AAV6CH32-F1
#
_cell.length_a   1.000
_cell.length_b   1.000
_cell.length_c   1.000
_cell.angle_alpha   90.00
_cell.angle_beta   90.00
_cell.angle_gamma   90.00
#
_symmetry.space_group_name_H-M   'P 1'
#
loop_
_entity.id
_entity.type
_entity.pdbx_description
1 polymer ?
#
loop_
_entity_poly.entity_id
_entity_poly.type
_entity_poly.pdbx_seq_one_letter_code
_entity_poly.pdbx_strand_id
1 'polypeptide(L)'
;MHSFKHSGDVGDILYSLPAMELLGGGILYLSQSPETRALMTAQRIRALAPLLEQQTMVKRVACHTGQAVRHDLDRFRFAGGSNLVQAHIAGQGCKEHWPRSAKWLRAEPKEIEPVVINATFRYRNRFFPWQQVVAAYKGRMIFLGLPDEHWEFEANYGPIPFYQAADFADMAGVIAGCELFIGNQSAAYAIAEGLKKRTIQEVCLNTPNCIFERPNAQYVFGSRVELPEI
;
A
#
# COMPACT_ATOMS: atom_id res chain seq x y z
N MET A 1 10.98 -9.78 23.71
CA MET A 1 10.42 -8.95 22.63
C MET A 1 10.84 -9.54 21.29
N HIS A 2 9.96 -9.70 20.31
CA HIS A 2 10.35 -10.22 19.00
C HIS A 2 11.10 -9.16 18.18
N SER A 3 11.97 -9.61 17.28
CA SER A 3 12.68 -8.78 16.32
C SER A 3 12.44 -9.30 14.90
N PHE A 4 12.13 -8.39 14.00
CA PHE A 4 11.78 -8.66 12.61
C PHE A 4 12.74 -7.91 11.69
N LYS A 5 13.10 -8.49 10.54
CA LYS A 5 13.82 -7.80 9.46
C LYS A 5 12.96 -7.79 8.21
N HIS A 6 12.97 -6.68 7.49
CA HIS A 6 12.41 -6.60 6.14
C HIS A 6 13.26 -5.70 5.25
N SER A 7 13.46 -6.09 3.99
CA SER A 7 14.26 -5.34 3.03
C SER A 7 13.56 -4.99 1.72
N GLY A 8 12.32 -5.41 1.51
CA GLY A 8 11.53 -5.12 0.30
C GLY A 8 11.06 -3.67 0.15
N ASP A 9 10.29 -3.42 -0.91
CA ASP A 9 9.70 -2.10 -1.17
C ASP A 9 8.64 -1.77 -0.10
N VAL A 10 8.19 -0.51 -0.05
CA VAL A 10 7.19 -0.05 0.95
C VAL A 10 5.93 -0.92 0.97
N GLY A 11 5.43 -1.31 -0.21
CA GLY A 11 4.25 -2.17 -0.30
C GLY A 11 4.49 -3.51 0.41
N ASP A 12 5.62 -4.16 0.17
CA ASP A 12 5.98 -5.45 0.79
C ASP A 12 6.03 -5.31 2.32
N ILE A 13 6.66 -4.24 2.82
CA ILE A 13 6.73 -3.95 4.26
C ILE A 13 5.32 -3.84 4.86
N LEU A 14 4.41 -3.12 4.21
CA LEU A 14 3.03 -2.95 4.68
C LEU A 14 2.24 -4.27 4.64
N TYR A 15 2.46 -5.10 3.62
CA TYR A 15 1.83 -6.44 3.52
C TYR A 15 2.44 -7.46 4.49
N SER A 16 3.60 -7.18 5.08
CA SER A 16 4.22 -8.06 6.09
C SER A 16 3.61 -7.93 7.50
N LEU A 17 2.88 -6.84 7.77
CA LEU A 17 2.36 -6.52 9.10
C LEU A 17 1.41 -7.59 9.68
N PRO A 18 0.49 -8.21 8.90
CA PRO A 18 -0.29 -9.35 9.39
C PRO A 18 0.57 -10.51 9.91
N ALA A 19 1.68 -10.84 9.24
CA ALA A 19 2.59 -11.89 9.71
C ALA A 19 3.26 -11.48 11.03
N MET A 20 3.64 -10.21 11.16
CA MET A 20 4.16 -9.69 12.43
C MET A 20 3.14 -9.78 13.56
N GLU A 21 1.87 -9.49 13.29
CA GLU A 21 0.79 -9.57 14.27
C GLU A 21 0.57 -11.00 14.76
N LEU A 22 0.48 -11.97 13.84
CA LEU A 22 0.37 -13.40 14.19
C LEU A 22 1.56 -13.91 15.01
N LEU A 23 2.75 -13.35 14.78
CA LEU A 23 3.98 -13.70 15.50
C LEU A 23 4.17 -12.91 16.82
N GLY A 24 3.16 -12.14 17.25
CA GLY A 24 3.13 -11.46 18.55
C GLY A 24 3.72 -10.04 18.58
N GLY A 25 4.14 -9.50 17.43
CA GLY A 25 4.64 -8.13 17.30
C GLY A 25 6.00 -7.86 17.98
N GLY A 26 6.61 -6.73 17.65
CA GLY A 26 7.96 -6.40 18.13
C GLY A 26 8.64 -5.23 17.42
N ILE A 27 9.97 -5.28 17.36
CA ILE A 27 10.80 -4.26 16.67
C ILE A 27 10.96 -4.67 15.20
N LEU A 28 10.66 -3.74 14.30
CA LEU A 28 10.87 -3.90 12.86
C LEU A 28 12.16 -3.22 12.41
N TYR A 29 13.14 -4.01 12.00
CA TYR A 29 14.37 -3.54 11.40
C TYR A 29 14.23 -3.48 9.88
N LEU A 30 14.38 -2.29 9.31
CA LEU A 30 14.37 -2.06 7.88
C LEU A 30 15.79 -2.01 7.34
N SER A 31 16.06 -2.75 6.28
CA SER A 31 17.36 -2.79 5.62
C SER A 31 17.24 -2.46 4.14
N GLN A 32 18.37 -2.09 3.54
CA GLN A 32 18.46 -2.04 2.08
C GLN A 32 18.57 -3.45 1.52
N SER A 33 18.07 -3.62 0.29
CA SER A 33 18.33 -4.81 -0.52
C SER A 33 18.51 -4.39 -1.98
N PRO A 34 19.49 -4.97 -2.70
CA PRO A 34 19.67 -4.72 -4.14
C PRO A 34 18.48 -5.23 -4.97
N GLU A 35 17.62 -6.07 -4.39
CA GLU A 35 16.43 -6.62 -5.06
C GLU A 35 15.26 -5.62 -5.08
N THR A 36 15.35 -4.52 -4.35
CA THR A 36 14.31 -3.48 -4.32
C THR A 36 14.40 -2.54 -5.50
N ARG A 37 13.24 -1.99 -5.90
CA ARG A 37 13.20 -1.00 -6.97
C ARG A 37 13.59 0.38 -6.48
N ALA A 38 13.46 0.65 -5.20
CA ALA A 38 13.93 1.89 -4.63
C ALA A 38 14.55 1.68 -3.24
N LEU A 39 15.70 2.31 -3.02
CA LEU A 39 16.52 2.11 -1.82
C LEU A 39 15.78 2.49 -0.53
N MET A 40 15.89 1.63 0.49
CA MET A 40 15.45 1.91 1.85
C MET A 40 16.45 2.85 2.55
N THR A 41 16.36 4.15 2.26
CA THR A 41 17.22 5.18 2.87
C THR A 41 16.76 5.52 4.29
N ALA A 42 17.65 6.12 5.09
CA ALA A 42 17.28 6.62 6.42
C ALA A 42 16.12 7.64 6.36
N GLN A 43 16.04 8.46 5.30
CA GLN A 43 14.93 9.37 5.08
C GLN A 43 13.62 8.62 4.85
N ARG A 44 13.63 7.56 4.04
CA ARG A 44 12.44 6.73 3.82
C ARG A 44 11.99 6.02 5.08
N ILE A 45 12.94 5.50 5.87
CA ILE A 45 12.63 4.89 7.17
C ILE A 45 11.96 5.92 8.09
N ARG A 46 12.48 7.17 8.15
CA ARG A 46 11.85 8.25 8.92
C ARG A 46 10.44 8.59 8.43
N ALA A 47 10.20 8.58 7.11
CA ALA A 47 8.88 8.82 6.56
C ALA A 47 7.89 7.66 6.83
N LEU A 48 8.39 6.43 6.93
CA LEU A 48 7.56 5.24 7.20
C LEU A 48 7.24 5.06 8.69
N ALA A 49 8.19 5.39 9.56
CA ALA A 49 8.10 5.12 10.99
C ALA A 49 6.80 5.63 11.63
N PRO A 50 6.29 6.85 11.35
CA PRO A 50 5.03 7.32 11.91
C PRO A 50 3.84 6.39 11.63
N LEU A 51 3.70 5.90 10.39
CA LEU A 51 2.63 4.96 10.03
C LEU A 51 2.84 3.58 10.65
N LEU A 52 4.08 3.11 10.71
CA LEU A 52 4.36 1.76 11.20
C LEU A 52 4.23 1.69 12.72
N GLU A 53 4.81 2.64 13.47
CA GLU A 53 4.85 2.64 14.93
C GLU A 53 3.49 2.94 15.58
N GLN A 54 2.53 3.53 14.85
CA GLN A 54 1.16 3.66 15.36
C GLN A 54 0.38 2.33 15.34
N GLN A 55 0.90 1.29 14.67
CA GLN A 55 0.25 -0.02 14.62
C GLN A 55 0.60 -0.87 15.85
N THR A 56 -0.39 -1.52 16.45
CA THR A 56 -0.22 -2.21 17.75
C THR A 56 0.87 -3.29 17.76
N MET A 57 1.12 -3.96 16.62
CA MET A 57 2.13 -5.00 16.46
C MET A 57 3.56 -4.46 16.27
N VAL A 58 3.74 -3.18 15.93
CA VAL A 58 5.05 -2.56 15.75
C VAL A 58 5.36 -1.69 16.95
N LYS A 59 6.39 -2.06 17.71
CA LYS A 59 6.78 -1.30 18.91
C LYS A 59 7.83 -0.24 18.62
N ARG A 60 8.59 -0.44 17.54
CA ARG A 60 9.64 0.47 17.08
C ARG A 60 10.06 0.07 15.67
N VAL A 61 10.42 1.06 14.86
CA VAL A 61 11.10 0.91 13.59
C VAL A 61 12.56 1.37 13.74
N ALA A 62 13.50 0.63 13.17
CA ALA A 62 14.92 0.98 13.20
C ALA A 62 15.65 0.52 11.94
N CYS A 63 16.80 1.12 11.66
CA CYS A 63 17.71 0.61 10.63
C CYS A 63 18.30 -0.73 11.06
N HIS A 64 18.40 -1.67 10.13
CA HIS A 64 19.16 -2.90 10.34
C HIS A 64 20.66 -2.64 10.16
N THR A 65 21.45 -2.81 11.22
CA THR A 65 22.91 -2.59 11.22
C THR A 65 23.71 -3.88 11.37
N GLY A 66 23.10 -5.03 11.02
CA GLY A 66 23.75 -6.35 11.10
C GLY A 66 23.46 -7.13 12.39
N GLN A 67 22.61 -6.61 13.27
CA GLN A 67 22.19 -7.34 14.46
C GLN A 67 21.35 -8.57 14.09
N ALA A 68 21.45 -9.64 14.90
CA ALA A 68 20.63 -10.82 14.71
C ALA A 68 19.14 -10.50 14.91
N VAL A 69 18.29 -11.05 14.04
CA VAL A 69 16.83 -10.94 14.12
C VAL A 69 16.20 -12.32 14.27
N ARG A 70 15.06 -12.39 14.97
CA ARG A 70 14.35 -13.65 15.17
C ARG A 70 13.58 -14.07 13.93
N HIS A 71 12.94 -13.12 13.26
CA HIS A 71 12.06 -13.35 12.13
C HIS A 71 12.57 -12.57 10.92
N ASP A 72 12.94 -13.28 9.85
CA ASP A 72 13.28 -12.64 8.57
C ASP A 72 12.04 -12.63 7.68
N LEU A 73 11.41 -11.47 7.57
CA LEU A 73 10.20 -11.31 6.76
C LEU A 73 10.50 -11.42 5.27
N ASP A 74 11.76 -11.26 4.85
CA ASP A 74 12.16 -11.41 3.44
C ASP A 74 11.93 -12.81 2.86
N ARG A 75 11.70 -13.81 3.74
CA ARG A 75 11.33 -15.19 3.35
C ARG A 75 10.08 -15.27 2.50
N PHE A 76 9.24 -14.23 2.46
CA PHE A 76 8.08 -14.15 1.56
C PHE A 76 8.46 -14.36 0.09
N ARG A 77 9.69 -13.97 -0.32
CA ARG A 77 10.18 -14.11 -1.70
C ARG A 77 10.33 -15.56 -2.15
N PHE A 78 10.51 -16.46 -1.20
CA PHE A 78 10.67 -17.90 -1.44
C PHE A 78 9.39 -18.66 -1.09
N ALA A 79 8.36 -17.96 -0.62
CA ALA A 79 7.08 -18.51 -0.28
C ALA A 79 6.07 -18.23 -1.38
N GLY A 80 5.22 -19.23 -1.67
CA GLY A 80 4.01 -19.00 -2.44
C GLY A 80 2.94 -18.33 -1.58
N GLY A 81 1.93 -17.77 -2.21
CA GLY A 81 0.77 -17.22 -1.52
C GLY A 81 -0.28 -16.75 -2.52
N SER A 82 -1.55 -16.73 -2.11
CA SER A 82 -2.62 -16.18 -2.94
C SER A 82 -2.51 -14.67 -3.12
N ASN A 83 -1.76 -14.00 -2.24
CA ASN A 83 -1.40 -12.58 -2.30
C ASN A 83 -0.16 -12.32 -1.42
N LEU A 84 0.36 -11.09 -1.43
CA LEU A 84 1.56 -10.74 -0.67
C LEU A 84 1.42 -10.94 0.85
N VAL A 85 0.25 -10.71 1.46
CA VAL A 85 0.06 -10.99 2.90
C VAL A 85 0.25 -12.48 3.19
N GLN A 86 -0.37 -13.35 2.38
CA GLN A 86 -0.24 -14.79 2.57
C GLN A 86 1.18 -15.29 2.27
N ALA A 87 1.88 -14.68 1.29
CA ALA A 87 3.29 -15.00 1.04
C ALA A 87 4.16 -14.68 2.27
N HIS A 88 3.91 -13.55 2.95
CA HIS A 88 4.63 -13.21 4.18
C HIS A 88 4.33 -14.20 5.31
N ILE A 89 3.07 -14.58 5.51
CA ILE A 89 2.67 -15.55 6.54
C ILE A 89 3.30 -16.92 6.26
N ALA A 90 3.16 -17.43 5.02
CA ALA A 90 3.75 -18.70 4.61
C ALA A 90 5.28 -18.70 4.72
N GLY A 91 5.95 -17.57 4.43
CA GLY A 91 7.39 -17.41 4.59
C GLY A 91 7.89 -17.55 6.03
N GLN A 92 7.00 -17.41 7.01
CA GLN A 92 7.30 -17.65 8.43
C GLN A 92 6.98 -19.09 8.88
N GLY A 93 6.51 -19.96 7.98
CA GLY A 93 6.10 -21.33 8.30
C GLY A 93 4.72 -21.43 8.97
N CYS A 94 3.97 -20.32 9.01
CA CYS A 94 2.60 -20.26 9.50
C CYS A 94 1.63 -20.89 8.49
N LYS A 95 0.59 -21.55 9.00
CA LYS A 95 -0.49 -22.17 8.18
C LYS A 95 -1.78 -21.38 8.24
N GLU A 96 -1.81 -20.35 9.08
CA GLU A 96 -2.91 -19.43 9.27
C GLU A 96 -3.18 -18.65 7.98
N HIS A 97 -4.44 -18.26 7.79
CA HIS A 97 -4.83 -17.39 6.71
C HIS A 97 -5.32 -16.07 7.28
N TRP A 98 -4.75 -14.95 6.82
CA TRP A 98 -5.30 -13.64 7.17
C TRP A 98 -6.67 -13.44 6.49
N PRO A 99 -7.73 -13.06 7.23
CA PRO A 99 -9.02 -12.80 6.62
C PRO A 99 -8.94 -11.62 5.63
N ARG A 100 -9.43 -11.81 4.40
CA ARG A 100 -9.32 -10.81 3.31
C ARG A 100 -9.95 -9.46 3.64
N SER A 101 -10.96 -9.44 4.51
CA SER A 101 -11.66 -8.22 4.95
C SER A 101 -11.15 -7.66 6.28
N ALA A 102 -10.19 -8.31 6.96
CA ALA A 102 -9.66 -7.83 8.24
C ALA A 102 -8.60 -6.74 8.02
N LYS A 103 -8.78 -5.59 8.68
CA LYS A 103 -7.82 -4.49 8.68
C LYS A 103 -6.54 -4.91 9.41
N TRP A 104 -5.39 -4.46 8.91
CA TRP A 104 -4.10 -4.55 9.61
C TRP A 104 -3.42 -3.18 9.77
N LEU A 105 -4.00 -2.14 9.18
CA LEU A 105 -3.61 -0.75 9.41
C LEU A 105 -4.72 0.00 10.14
N ARG A 106 -4.27 0.97 10.94
CA ARG A 106 -5.07 2.01 11.58
C ARG A 106 -4.45 3.36 11.24
N ALA A 107 -5.28 4.36 11.00
CA ALA A 107 -4.89 5.74 10.79
C ALA A 107 -6.08 6.64 11.18
N GLU A 108 -5.78 7.79 11.77
CA GLU A 108 -6.80 8.80 12.04
C GLU A 108 -7.25 9.44 10.72
N PRO A 109 -8.55 9.44 10.40
CA PRO A 109 -9.05 10.01 9.15
C PRO A 109 -8.74 11.50 9.00
N LYS A 110 -8.32 11.89 7.80
CA LYS A 110 -8.17 13.27 7.37
C LYS A 110 -8.97 13.48 6.10
N GLU A 111 -10.12 14.13 6.24
CA GLU A 111 -11.03 14.39 5.12
C GLU A 111 -10.47 15.53 4.26
N ILE A 112 -10.24 15.25 2.97
CA ILE A 112 -9.75 16.22 1.98
C ILE A 112 -10.70 16.26 0.79
N GLU A 113 -10.87 15.13 0.11
CA GLU A 113 -11.85 14.90 -0.96
C GLU A 113 -12.40 13.48 -0.82
N PRO A 114 -13.65 13.22 -1.24
CA PRO A 114 -14.25 11.90 -1.08
C PRO A 114 -13.62 10.85 -2.02
N VAL A 115 -13.04 11.26 -3.15
CA VAL A 115 -12.29 10.36 -4.04
C VAL A 115 -10.80 10.71 -4.00
N VAL A 116 -9.98 9.76 -3.58
CA VAL A 116 -8.51 9.88 -3.62
C VAL A 116 -7.99 9.00 -4.74
N ILE A 117 -7.18 9.58 -5.64
CA ILE A 117 -6.53 8.83 -6.71
C ILE A 117 -5.01 8.81 -6.53
N ASN A 118 -4.39 7.68 -6.88
CA ASN A 118 -2.95 7.55 -6.97
C ASN A 118 -2.57 6.75 -8.23
N ALA A 119 -1.83 7.39 -9.13
CA ALA A 119 -1.31 6.74 -10.32
C ALA A 119 0.20 6.97 -10.38
N THR A 120 0.97 5.89 -10.24
CA THR A 120 2.43 5.91 -10.22
C THR A 120 3.00 5.58 -11.59
N PHE A 121 4.32 5.70 -11.77
CA PHE A 121 4.99 5.26 -13.01
C PHE A 121 5.11 3.74 -13.15
N ARG A 122 4.88 2.99 -12.06
CA ARG A 122 5.06 1.54 -12.03
C ARG A 122 3.73 0.83 -12.09
N TYR A 123 3.72 -0.45 -12.47
CA TYR A 123 2.55 -1.33 -12.35
C TYR A 123 1.27 -0.77 -12.99
N ARG A 124 1.39 -0.01 -14.09
CA ARG A 124 0.28 0.56 -14.82
C ARG A 124 -0.37 -0.45 -15.76
N ASN A 125 -1.60 -0.16 -16.12
CA ASN A 125 -2.41 -0.87 -17.10
C ASN A 125 -3.02 0.13 -18.05
N ARG A 126 -2.47 0.18 -19.26
CA ARG A 126 -2.93 1.08 -20.34
C ARG A 126 -4.41 0.93 -20.72
N PHE A 127 -5.04 -0.18 -20.35
CA PHE A 127 -6.45 -0.41 -20.65
C PHE A 127 -7.39 0.16 -19.58
N PHE A 128 -6.88 0.54 -18.41
CA PHE A 128 -7.69 1.09 -17.33
C PHE A 128 -8.30 2.45 -17.77
N PRO A 129 -9.63 2.63 -17.63
CA PRO A 129 -10.34 3.74 -18.24
C PRO A 129 -10.28 5.02 -17.39
N TRP A 130 -9.07 5.56 -17.16
CA TRP A 130 -8.87 6.78 -16.34
C TRP A 130 -9.72 7.98 -16.79
N GLN A 131 -9.94 8.15 -18.10
CA GLN A 131 -10.82 9.21 -18.62
C GLN A 131 -12.26 9.10 -18.08
N GLN A 132 -12.80 7.89 -17.94
CA GLN A 132 -14.14 7.68 -17.37
C GLN A 132 -14.17 8.04 -15.88
N VAL A 133 -13.12 7.66 -15.13
CA VAL A 133 -12.96 8.00 -13.71
C VAL A 133 -12.94 9.52 -13.52
N VAL A 134 -12.09 10.22 -14.27
CA VAL A 134 -11.94 11.68 -14.20
C VAL A 134 -13.25 12.38 -14.57
N ALA A 135 -13.96 11.90 -15.59
CA ALA A 135 -15.25 12.47 -15.98
C ALA A 135 -16.32 12.30 -14.89
N ALA A 136 -16.39 11.13 -14.25
CA ALA A 136 -17.41 10.81 -13.25
C ALA A 136 -17.20 11.54 -11.91
N TYR A 137 -15.96 11.74 -11.50
CA TYR A 137 -15.61 12.32 -10.19
C TYR A 137 -15.02 13.73 -10.28
N LYS A 138 -15.18 14.40 -11.42
CA LYS A 138 -14.71 15.78 -11.63
C LYS A 138 -15.21 16.69 -10.49
N GLY A 139 -14.27 17.41 -9.87
CA GLY A 139 -14.55 18.33 -8.75
C GLY A 139 -14.79 17.67 -7.39
N ARG A 140 -14.60 16.35 -7.27
CA ARG A 140 -14.75 15.58 -6.02
C ARG A 140 -13.58 14.62 -5.80
N MET A 141 -12.46 14.87 -6.47
CA MET A 141 -11.30 13.99 -6.48
C MET A 141 -10.01 14.76 -6.28
N ILE A 142 -9.04 14.12 -5.63
CA ILE A 142 -7.69 14.65 -5.42
C ILE A 142 -6.63 13.63 -5.81
N PHE A 143 -5.54 14.10 -6.41
CA PHE A 143 -4.36 13.30 -6.67
C PHE A 143 -3.46 13.26 -5.45
N LEU A 144 -3.16 12.06 -4.94
CA LEU A 144 -2.26 11.80 -3.83
C LEU A 144 -1.02 11.05 -4.34
N GLY A 145 0.13 11.70 -4.38
CA GLY A 145 1.36 11.09 -4.92
C GLY A 145 2.55 12.05 -4.96
N LEU A 146 3.50 11.78 -5.86
CA LEU A 146 4.64 12.67 -6.10
C LEU A 146 4.30 13.76 -7.12
N PRO A 147 4.98 14.93 -7.08
CA PRO A 147 4.74 16.01 -8.04
C PRO A 147 4.88 15.57 -9.50
N ASP A 148 5.89 14.75 -9.83
CA ASP A 148 6.09 14.27 -11.21
C ASP A 148 4.97 13.30 -11.66
N GLU A 149 4.43 12.49 -10.72
CA GLU A 149 3.32 11.58 -11.00
C GLU A 149 2.02 12.35 -11.24
N HIS A 150 1.78 13.42 -10.46
CA HIS A 150 0.66 14.33 -10.64
C HIS A 150 0.74 15.05 -11.99
N TRP A 151 1.92 15.58 -12.33
CA TRP A 151 2.14 16.26 -13.60
C TRP A 151 1.89 15.35 -14.82
N GLU A 152 2.38 14.10 -14.77
CA GLU A 152 2.09 13.10 -15.81
C GLU A 152 0.59 12.81 -15.92
N PHE A 153 -0.09 12.65 -14.79
CA PHE A 153 -1.52 12.38 -14.77
C PHE A 153 -2.32 13.54 -15.38
N GLU A 154 -2.01 14.78 -14.99
CA GLU A 154 -2.68 15.97 -15.53
C GLU A 154 -2.47 16.13 -17.03
N ALA A 155 -1.26 15.86 -17.52
CA ALA A 155 -0.95 15.95 -18.95
C ALA A 155 -1.80 14.99 -19.80
N ASN A 156 -2.20 13.84 -19.24
CA ASN A 156 -2.97 12.82 -19.95
C ASN A 156 -4.50 12.94 -19.75
N TYR A 157 -4.94 13.40 -18.57
CA TYR A 157 -6.35 13.31 -18.17
C TYR A 157 -6.99 14.65 -17.77
N GLY A 158 -6.20 15.73 -17.73
CA GLY A 158 -6.65 17.08 -17.40
C GLY A 158 -6.41 17.47 -15.93
N PRO A 159 -6.65 18.75 -15.58
CA PRO A 159 -6.30 19.29 -14.27
C PRO A 159 -7.02 18.60 -13.10
N ILE A 160 -6.30 18.37 -12.01
CA ILE A 160 -6.83 17.78 -10.77
C ILE A 160 -6.11 18.39 -9.56
N PRO A 161 -6.81 18.69 -8.44
CA PRO A 161 -6.15 19.09 -7.20
C PRO A 161 -5.07 18.08 -6.79
N PHE A 162 -3.97 18.59 -6.22
CA PHE A 162 -2.83 17.79 -5.77
C PHE A 162 -2.66 17.88 -4.26
N TYR A 163 -2.46 16.72 -3.63
CA TYR A 163 -2.08 16.61 -2.23
C TYR A 163 -0.75 15.88 -2.10
N GLN A 164 0.28 16.59 -1.65
CA GLN A 164 1.57 16.00 -1.31
C GLN A 164 1.62 15.67 0.19
N ALA A 165 1.58 14.37 0.51
CA ALA A 165 1.68 13.93 1.89
C ALA A 165 3.07 14.22 2.50
N ALA A 166 3.09 14.65 3.75
CA ALA A 166 4.33 14.92 4.47
C ALA A 166 5.13 13.64 4.77
N ASP A 167 4.42 12.55 5.09
CA ASP A 167 4.95 11.23 5.36
C ASP A 167 3.89 10.14 5.10
N PHE A 168 4.18 8.88 5.42
CA PHE A 168 3.23 7.80 5.19
C PHE A 168 2.05 7.79 6.18
N ALA A 169 2.15 8.43 7.35
CA ALA A 169 1.03 8.57 8.27
C ALA A 169 0.03 9.61 7.75
N ASP A 170 0.51 10.75 7.22
CA ASP A 170 -0.34 11.75 6.56
C ASP A 170 -1.02 11.16 5.32
N MET A 171 -0.28 10.40 4.49
CA MET A 171 -0.85 9.65 3.36
C MET A 171 -1.95 8.69 3.82
N ALA A 172 -1.72 7.95 4.90
CA ALA A 172 -2.71 7.03 5.45
C ALA A 172 -3.94 7.75 6.04
N GLY A 173 -3.76 8.93 6.63
CA GLY A 173 -4.87 9.75 7.10
C GLY A 173 -5.79 10.22 5.97
N VAL A 174 -5.20 10.73 4.87
CA VAL A 174 -5.97 11.14 3.67
C VAL A 174 -6.72 9.95 3.07
N ILE A 175 -6.09 8.79 2.95
CA ILE A 175 -6.73 7.57 2.46
C ILE A 175 -7.82 7.07 3.44
N ALA A 176 -7.59 7.18 4.75
CA ALA A 176 -8.58 6.81 5.76
C ALA A 176 -9.83 7.71 5.68
N GLY A 177 -9.67 9.00 5.37
CA GLY A 177 -10.74 9.99 5.25
C GLY A 177 -11.55 9.94 3.95
N CYS A 178 -11.03 9.37 2.87
CA CYS A 178 -11.78 9.29 1.60
C CYS A 178 -12.91 8.26 1.64
N GLU A 179 -13.89 8.37 0.75
CA GLU A 179 -14.93 7.35 0.55
C GLU A 179 -14.48 6.26 -0.43
N LEU A 180 -13.71 6.65 -1.45
CA LEU A 180 -13.20 5.78 -2.50
C LEU A 180 -11.72 6.08 -2.80
N PHE A 181 -10.90 5.03 -2.83
CA PHE A 181 -9.53 5.10 -3.30
C PHE A 181 -9.37 4.40 -4.66
N ILE A 182 -8.76 5.08 -5.64
CA ILE A 182 -8.51 4.52 -6.98
C ILE A 182 -7.02 4.59 -7.27
N GLY A 183 -6.40 3.48 -7.64
CA GLY A 183 -5.00 3.53 -8.02
C GLY A 183 -4.42 2.21 -8.48
N ASN A 184 -3.22 2.29 -9.01
CA ASN A 184 -2.47 1.11 -9.42
C ASN A 184 -1.70 0.51 -8.23
N GLN A 185 -1.08 -0.65 -8.41
CA GLN A 185 -0.32 -1.31 -7.34
C GLN A 185 0.83 -0.41 -6.85
N SER A 186 0.67 0.17 -5.67
CA SER A 186 1.61 1.15 -5.10
C SER A 186 1.64 1.05 -3.57
N ALA A 187 2.50 1.85 -2.94
CA ALA A 187 2.48 2.01 -1.48
C ALA A 187 1.14 2.59 -0.99
N ALA A 188 0.58 3.56 -1.71
CA ALA A 188 -0.73 4.13 -1.38
C ALA A 188 -1.84 3.08 -1.50
N TYR A 189 -1.81 2.21 -2.52
CA TYR A 189 -2.76 1.11 -2.62
C TYR A 189 -2.59 0.09 -1.48
N ALA A 190 -1.35 -0.23 -1.08
CA ALA A 190 -1.10 -1.12 0.06
C ALA A 190 -1.67 -0.54 1.38
N ILE A 191 -1.62 0.79 1.54
CA ILE A 191 -2.26 1.49 2.66
C ILE A 191 -3.80 1.39 2.56
N ALA A 192 -4.39 1.71 1.42
CA ALA A 192 -5.84 1.63 1.20
C ALA A 192 -6.37 0.22 1.45
N GLU A 193 -5.64 -0.80 0.99
CA GLU A 193 -5.94 -2.20 1.23
C GLU A 193 -5.82 -2.58 2.71
N GLY A 194 -4.76 -2.15 3.40
CA GLY A 194 -4.58 -2.44 4.83
C GLY A 194 -5.61 -1.78 5.74
N LEU A 195 -6.13 -0.63 5.33
CA LEU A 195 -7.25 0.08 5.96
C LEU A 195 -8.63 -0.49 5.54
N LYS A 196 -8.66 -1.37 4.53
CA LYS A 196 -9.87 -1.95 3.92
C LYS A 196 -10.85 -0.90 3.40
N LYS A 197 -10.32 0.20 2.85
CA LYS A 197 -11.13 1.22 2.17
C LYS A 197 -11.81 0.63 0.94
N ARG A 198 -12.88 1.29 0.49
CA ARG A 198 -13.44 0.97 -0.81
C ARG A 198 -12.40 1.28 -1.87
N THR A 199 -12.06 0.31 -2.72
CA THR A 199 -10.97 0.47 -3.69
C THR A 199 -11.36 0.07 -5.11
N ILE A 200 -10.79 0.77 -6.09
CA ILE A 200 -10.71 0.32 -7.48
C ILE A 200 -9.23 0.24 -7.84
N GLN A 201 -8.75 -0.95 -8.20
CA GLN A 201 -7.36 -1.16 -8.62
C GLN A 201 -7.21 -1.10 -10.13
N GLU A 202 -6.30 -0.26 -10.60
CA GLU A 202 -5.67 -0.43 -11.91
C GLU A 202 -4.69 -1.61 -11.82
N VAL A 203 -5.14 -2.81 -12.23
CA VAL A 203 -4.37 -4.04 -12.02
C VAL A 203 -3.23 -4.14 -13.02
N CYS A 204 -2.01 -4.37 -12.53
CA CYS A 204 -0.87 -4.63 -13.40
C CYS A 204 -0.99 -6.03 -14.03
N LEU A 205 -1.06 -6.06 -15.37
CA LEU A 205 -1.23 -7.31 -16.11
C LEU A 205 -0.03 -8.27 -15.98
N ASN A 206 1.16 -7.75 -15.70
CA ASN A 206 2.37 -8.55 -15.60
C ASN A 206 2.60 -9.10 -14.19
N THR A 207 1.99 -8.50 -13.16
CA THR A 207 2.27 -8.85 -11.77
C THR A 207 1.05 -8.59 -10.88
N PRO A 208 -0.07 -9.32 -11.06
CA PRO A 208 -1.31 -9.12 -10.32
C PRO A 208 -1.28 -9.75 -8.91
N ASN A 209 -0.26 -9.44 -8.10
CA ASN A 209 0.02 -10.12 -6.82
C ASN A 209 -0.55 -9.43 -5.57
N CYS A 210 -1.26 -8.31 -5.74
CA CYS A 210 -1.88 -7.51 -4.68
C CYS A 210 -3.42 -7.56 -4.73
N ILE A 211 -3.99 -8.73 -5.04
CA ILE A 211 -5.44 -8.94 -5.15
C ILE A 211 -5.97 -9.59 -3.87
N PHE A 212 -6.96 -8.94 -3.27
CA PHE A 212 -7.62 -9.35 -2.05
C PHE A 212 -9.12 -9.38 -2.31
N GLU A 213 -9.64 -10.48 -2.85
CA GLU A 213 -11.07 -10.61 -3.18
C GLU A 213 -11.95 -10.30 -1.95
N ARG A 214 -12.57 -9.11 -1.94
CA ARG A 214 -13.44 -8.61 -0.87
C ARG A 214 -14.56 -7.74 -1.46
N PRO A 215 -15.75 -7.68 -0.83
CA PRO A 215 -16.93 -7.07 -1.45
C PRO A 215 -16.79 -5.59 -1.84
N ASN A 216 -15.94 -4.83 -1.15
CA ASN A 216 -15.73 -3.40 -1.40
C ASN A 216 -14.44 -3.09 -2.19
N ALA A 217 -13.90 -4.07 -2.94
CA ALA A 217 -12.76 -3.88 -3.82
C ALA A 217 -13.10 -4.33 -5.25
N GLN A 218 -12.67 -3.53 -6.23
CA GLN A 218 -12.76 -3.85 -7.64
C GLN A 218 -11.34 -3.98 -8.23
N TYR A 219 -11.11 -5.00 -9.04
CA TYR A 219 -9.82 -5.29 -9.68
C TYR A 219 -9.98 -5.22 -11.20
N VAL A 220 -9.55 -4.11 -11.80
CA VAL A 220 -9.81 -3.80 -13.20
C VAL A 220 -8.60 -4.20 -14.07
N PHE A 221 -8.78 -5.25 -14.86
CA PHE A 221 -7.79 -5.73 -15.83
C PHE A 221 -7.98 -5.11 -17.23
N GLY A 222 -9.16 -4.58 -17.54
CA GLY A 222 -9.52 -4.07 -18.87
C GLY A 222 -10.08 -2.65 -18.84
N SER A 223 -10.94 -2.35 -19.81
CA SER A 223 -11.52 -1.02 -20.01
C SER A 223 -12.89 -0.80 -19.36
N ARG A 224 -13.38 -1.79 -18.60
CA ARG A 224 -14.65 -1.70 -17.89
C ARG A 224 -14.39 -1.49 -16.41
N VAL A 225 -14.97 -0.44 -15.87
CA VAL A 225 -14.94 -0.11 -14.44
C VAL A 225 -16.36 0.21 -13.99
N GLU A 226 -16.75 -0.31 -12.84
CA GLU A 226 -17.99 0.08 -12.16
C GLU A 226 -17.67 1.26 -11.24
N LEU A 227 -18.17 2.44 -11.59
CA LEU A 227 -17.96 3.66 -10.81
C LEU A 227 -19.14 3.83 -9.87
N PRO A 228 -18.94 3.67 -8.56
CA PRO A 228 -20.04 3.84 -7.64
C PRO A 228 -20.44 5.30 -7.44
N GLU A 229 -21.67 5.50 -7.00
CA GLU A 229 -22.10 6.76 -6.43
C GLU A 229 -21.34 7.05 -5.13
N ILE A 230 -21.01 8.34 -4.99
CA ILE A 230 -20.27 9.01 -3.92
C ILE A 230 -21.04 10.29 -3.66
#